data_AF-A0A8C1JXA1-F1
#
_entry.id   AF-A0A8C1JXA1-F1
#
_cell.length_a   1.000
_cell.length_b   1.000
_cell.length_c   1.000
_cell.angle_alpha   90.00
_cell.angle_beta   90.00
_cell.angle_gamma   90.00
#
_symmetry.space_group_name_H-M   'P 1'
#
loop_
_entity.id
_entity.type
_entity.pdbx_description
1 polymer ?
#
loop_
_entity_poly.entity_id
_entity_poly.type
_entity_poly.pdbx_seq_one_letter_code
_entity_poly.pdbx_strand_id
1 'polypeptide(L)'
;MKCSLSSERLQNCSGHKLNITHPVSNMFEKYTCIFERNHHSDNCECNITVEGFVLTEIFNTTLLEGSNVLLYKTFVTSDFIKPKSPVLSVQKFENGNFNVTWDDQYEKHFFESLRINLTYGIKGGHKNVRKMIYDI
;
A
#
# COMPACT_ATOMS: atom_id res chain seq x y z
N MET A 1 -6.04 2.82 -4.08
CA MET A 1 -6.13 1.74 -3.07
C MET A 1 -6.04 0.38 -3.75
N LYS A 2 -5.27 -0.55 -3.19
CA LYS A 2 -5.13 -1.93 -3.68
C LYS A 2 -5.77 -2.89 -2.67
N CYS A 3 -6.64 -3.76 -3.14
CA CYS A 3 -7.32 -4.77 -2.33
C CYS A 3 -6.86 -6.17 -2.75
N SER A 4 -6.62 -7.04 -1.78
CA SER A 4 -6.28 -8.45 -2.01
C SER A 4 -7.31 -9.35 -1.35
N LEU A 5 -7.77 -10.36 -2.09
CA LEU A 5 -8.67 -11.39 -1.61
C LEU A 5 -7.95 -12.74 -1.70
N SER A 6 -7.82 -13.42 -0.57
CA SER A 6 -7.29 -14.77 -0.46
C SER A 6 -8.26 -15.62 0.36
N SER A 7 -8.54 -16.83 -0.13
CA SER A 7 -9.35 -17.82 0.57
C SER A 7 -8.99 -19.20 0.03
N GLU A 8 -8.93 -20.21 0.91
CA GLU A 8 -8.72 -21.61 0.51
C GLU A 8 -9.81 -22.13 -0.45
N ARG A 9 -10.97 -21.49 -0.43
CA ARG A 9 -12.13 -21.84 -1.27
C ARG A 9 -12.21 -21.03 -2.56
N LEU A 10 -11.28 -20.12 -2.81
CA LEU A 10 -11.37 -19.23 -3.95
C LEU A 10 -11.00 -19.97 -5.24
N GLN A 11 -12.01 -20.40 -5.99
CA GLN A 11 -11.80 -21.09 -7.26
C GLN A 11 -11.62 -20.13 -8.45
N ASN A 12 -12.18 -18.92 -8.35
CA ASN A 12 -12.11 -17.89 -9.38
C ASN A 12 -12.15 -16.47 -8.79
N CYS A 13 -11.35 -15.57 -9.35
CA CYS A 13 -11.35 -14.14 -9.01
C CYS A 13 -12.52 -13.38 -9.64
N SER A 14 -12.84 -13.64 -10.91
CA SER A 14 -13.71 -12.77 -11.71
C SER A 14 -15.19 -12.79 -11.30
N GLY A 15 -15.60 -13.73 -10.45
CA GLY A 15 -16.92 -13.74 -9.81
C GLY A 15 -17.04 -12.81 -8.61
N HIS A 16 -15.92 -12.29 -8.11
CA HIS A 16 -15.85 -11.45 -6.91
C HIS A 16 -15.75 -9.97 -7.26
N LYS A 17 -16.55 -9.16 -6.57
CA LYS A 17 -16.61 -7.71 -6.77
C LYS A 17 -16.62 -6.99 -5.43
N LEU A 18 -15.83 -5.94 -5.30
CA LEU A 18 -15.84 -5.03 -4.17
C LEU A 18 -16.57 -3.75 -4.56
N ASN A 19 -17.67 -3.46 -3.89
CA ASN A 19 -18.31 -2.15 -3.94
C ASN A 19 -17.79 -1.33 -2.76
N ILE A 20 -17.45 -0.07 -3.01
CA ILE A 20 -16.84 0.82 -2.02
C ILE A 20 -17.62 2.13 -2.04
N THR A 21 -17.96 2.62 -0.86
CA THR A 21 -18.59 3.93 -0.67
C THR A 21 -17.71 4.77 0.24
N HIS A 22 -17.34 5.95 -0.25
CA HIS A 22 -16.50 6.91 0.45
C HIS A 22 -17.33 8.17 0.73
N PRO A 23 -17.64 8.49 2.00
CA PRO A 23 -18.32 9.72 2.37
C PRO A 23 -17.35 10.91 2.23
N VAL A 24 -17.63 11.83 1.31
CA VAL A 24 -16.83 13.04 1.08
C VAL A 24 -17.73 14.25 1.31
N SER A 25 -17.59 14.88 2.49
CA SER A 25 -18.46 15.97 2.94
C SER A 25 -19.95 15.60 2.87
N ASN A 26 -20.71 16.18 1.92
CA ASN A 26 -22.14 15.94 1.74
C ASN A 26 -22.45 14.97 0.57
N MET A 27 -21.43 14.34 -0.01
CA MET A 27 -21.55 13.42 -1.13
C MET A 27 -21.00 12.04 -0.80
N PHE A 28 -21.38 11.06 -1.62
CA PHE A 28 -20.85 9.70 -1.55
C PHE A 28 -20.21 9.35 -2.89
N GLU A 29 -18.90 9.19 -2.87
CA GLU A 29 -18.20 8.60 -3.99
C GLU A 29 -18.37 7.09 -3.95
N LYS A 30 -18.57 6.50 -5.12
CA LYS A 30 -18.80 5.06 -5.26
C LYS A 30 -17.77 4.49 -6.20
N TYR A 31 -17.08 3.47 -5.73
CA TYR A 31 -16.10 2.73 -6.51
C TYR A 31 -16.56 1.28 -6.63
N THR A 32 -16.27 0.69 -7.79
CA THR A 32 -16.50 -0.73 -8.05
C THR A 32 -15.19 -1.33 -8.54
N CYS A 33 -14.83 -2.47 -7.97
CA CYS A 33 -13.56 -3.12 -8.21
C CYS A 33 -13.81 -4.60 -8.45
N ILE A 34 -13.55 -5.08 -9.66
CA ILE A 34 -13.68 -6.51 -10.00
C ILE A 34 -12.33 -7.17 -9.70
N PHE A 35 -12.36 -8.28 -8.97
CA PHE A 35 -11.15 -9.00 -8.64
C PHE A 35 -10.63 -9.79 -9.84
N GLU A 36 -9.33 -9.68 -10.07
CA GLU A 36 -8.63 -10.41 -11.12
C GLU A 36 -7.49 -11.23 -10.52
N ARG A 37 -7.07 -12.28 -11.22
CA ARG A 37 -5.98 -13.12 -10.72
C ARG A 37 -4.67 -12.37 -10.88
N ASN A 38 -3.91 -12.26 -9.80
CA ASN A 38 -2.57 -11.71 -9.90
C ASN A 38 -1.68 -12.67 -10.72
N HIS A 39 -0.96 -12.16 -11.71
CA HIS A 39 -0.05 -12.96 -12.53
C HIS A 39 1.11 -13.61 -11.75
N HIS A 40 1.37 -13.15 -10.52
CA HIS A 40 2.51 -13.57 -9.70
C HIS A 40 2.11 -14.31 -8.42
N SER A 41 0.81 -14.51 -8.14
CA SER A 41 0.36 -15.25 -6.95
C SER A 41 -1.04 -15.83 -7.14
N ASP A 42 -1.42 -16.79 -6.29
CA ASP A 42 -2.79 -17.32 -6.27
C ASP A 42 -3.82 -16.36 -5.66
N ASN A 43 -3.40 -15.15 -5.26
CA ASN A 43 -4.30 -14.16 -4.71
C ASN A 43 -5.04 -13.42 -5.83
N CYS A 44 -6.29 -13.06 -5.54
CA CYS A 44 -7.02 -12.13 -6.37
C CYS A 44 -6.75 -10.71 -5.90
N GLU A 45 -6.57 -9.80 -6.85
CA GLU A 45 -6.31 -8.41 -6.56
C GLU A 45 -7.22 -7.51 -7.37
N CYS A 46 -7.46 -6.33 -6.84
CA CYS A 46 -8.18 -5.30 -7.55
C CYS A 46 -7.64 -3.93 -7.10
N ASN A 47 -7.62 -2.97 -8.03
CA ASN A 47 -7.10 -1.64 -7.78
C ASN A 47 -8.18 -0.60 -8.08
N ILE A 48 -8.37 0.35 -7.16
CA ILE A 48 -9.16 1.56 -7.39
C ILE A 48 -8.25 2.77 -7.33
N THR A 49 -8.47 3.72 -8.22
CA THR A 49 -7.90 5.06 -8.11
C THR A 49 -8.82 5.87 -7.21
N VAL A 50 -8.28 6.38 -6.12
CA VAL A 50 -8.96 7.30 -5.20
C VAL A 50 -8.24 8.62 -5.35
N GLU A 51 -9.00 9.72 -5.43
CA GLU A 51 -8.40 11.04 -5.58
C GLU A 51 -7.90 11.53 -4.22
N GLY A 52 -6.63 11.95 -4.17
CA GLY A 52 -6.01 12.39 -2.93
C GLY A 52 -5.82 11.27 -1.89
N PHE A 53 -5.46 11.69 -0.68
CA PHE A 53 -5.21 10.80 0.44
C PHE A 53 -5.33 11.56 1.76
N VAL A 54 -6.26 11.15 2.63
CA VAL A 54 -6.40 11.71 3.98
C VAL A 54 -6.43 10.58 5.01
N LEU A 55 -5.65 10.70 6.08
CA LEU A 55 -5.46 9.66 7.10
C LEU A 55 -6.74 9.21 7.81
N THR A 56 -7.72 10.11 7.88
CA THR A 56 -8.98 9.93 8.61
C THR A 56 -10.15 9.55 7.71
N GLU A 57 -9.94 9.33 6.41
CA GLU A 57 -11.00 8.91 5.51
C GLU A 57 -11.53 7.53 5.88
N ILE A 58 -12.84 7.36 5.70
CA ILE A 58 -13.57 6.15 6.04
C ILE A 58 -14.16 5.57 4.76
N PHE A 59 -13.79 4.32 4.45
CA PHE A 59 -14.30 3.59 3.31
C PHE A 59 -15.20 2.44 3.77
N ASN A 60 -16.45 2.44 3.32
CA ASN A 60 -17.37 1.33 3.54
C ASN A 60 -17.32 0.40 2.34
N THR A 61 -17.13 -0.89 2.57
CA THR A 61 -16.95 -1.88 1.51
C THR A 61 -17.92 -3.05 1.65
N THR A 62 -18.36 -3.55 0.50
CA THR A 62 -19.19 -4.73 0.40
C THR A 62 -18.57 -5.66 -0.64
N LEU A 63 -18.11 -6.83 -0.19
CA LEU A 63 -17.63 -7.90 -1.06
C LEU A 63 -18.83 -8.74 -1.51
N LEU A 64 -18.91 -8.94 -2.82
CA LEU A 64 -19.98 -9.67 -3.49
C LEU A 64 -19.40 -10.84 -4.28
N GLU A 65 -20.15 -11.95 -4.33
CA GLU A 65 -20.01 -13.02 -5.30
C GLU A 65 -21.34 -13.17 -6.05
N GLY A 66 -21.37 -12.77 -7.33
CA GLY A 66 -22.62 -12.57 -8.05
C GLY A 66 -23.52 -11.53 -7.35
N SER A 67 -24.71 -11.96 -6.89
CA SER A 67 -25.65 -11.13 -6.11
C SER A 67 -25.54 -11.32 -4.60
N ASN A 68 -24.73 -12.28 -4.13
CA ASN A 68 -24.62 -12.60 -2.71
C ASN A 68 -23.62 -11.65 -2.02
N VAL A 69 -24.00 -11.15 -0.85
CA VAL A 69 -23.10 -10.39 0.03
C VAL A 69 -22.27 -11.36 0.86
N LEU A 70 -20.96 -11.36 0.66
CA LEU A 70 -20.04 -12.21 1.40
C LEU A 70 -19.51 -11.52 2.66
N LEU A 71 -19.18 -10.23 2.55
CA LEU A 71 -18.58 -9.46 3.64
C LEU A 71 -18.95 -7.99 3.51
N TYR A 72 -19.23 -7.36 4.64
CA TYR A 72 -19.27 -5.91 4.78
C TYR A 72 -18.20 -5.47 5.77
N LYS A 73 -17.42 -4.46 5.42
CA LYS A 73 -16.37 -3.93 6.29
C LYS A 73 -16.15 -2.44 6.07
N THR A 74 -15.92 -1.74 7.16
CA THR A 74 -15.48 -0.34 7.18
C THR A 74 -13.98 -0.29 7.43
N PHE A 75 -13.28 0.58 6.72
CA PHE A 75 -11.84 0.81 6.85
C PHE A 75 -11.56 2.28 7.08
N VAL A 76 -10.61 2.57 7.95
CA VAL A 76 -10.02 3.91 8.08
C VAL A 76 -8.67 3.89 7.38
N THR A 77 -8.37 4.91 6.58
CA THR A 77 -7.14 4.96 5.78
C THR A 77 -5.87 4.71 6.61
N SER A 78 -5.79 5.33 7.80
CA SER A 78 -4.64 5.22 8.72
C SER A 78 -4.30 3.79 9.16
N ASP A 79 -5.27 2.87 9.17
CA ASP A 79 -5.06 1.48 9.56
C ASP A 79 -4.42 0.62 8.44
N PHE A 80 -4.51 1.06 7.19
CA PHE A 80 -4.19 0.26 6.00
C PHE A 80 -3.19 0.92 5.05
N ILE A 81 -2.35 1.82 5.57
CA ILE A 81 -1.32 2.51 4.79
C ILE A 81 -0.15 1.55 4.52
N LYS A 82 0.17 1.37 3.24
CA LYS A 82 1.39 0.71 2.80
C LYS A 82 2.17 1.64 1.88
N PRO A 83 3.25 2.28 2.37
CA PRO A 83 4.05 3.14 1.53
C PRO A 83 4.73 2.37 0.38
N LYS A 84 4.97 3.06 -0.74
CA LYS A 84 5.83 2.63 -1.83
C LYS A 84 7.24 2.46 -1.29
N SER A 85 7.94 1.47 -1.84
CA SER A 85 9.36 1.29 -1.49
C SER A 85 10.16 2.44 -2.13
N PRO A 86 11.00 3.13 -1.36
CA PRO A 86 11.82 4.21 -1.89
C PRO A 86 12.89 3.64 -2.85
N VAL A 87 13.30 4.45 -3.82
CA VAL A 87 14.38 4.12 -4.76
C VAL A 87 15.71 4.58 -4.17
N LEU A 88 16.56 3.62 -3.79
CA LEU A 88 17.83 3.90 -3.13
C LEU A 88 18.96 4.20 -4.14
N SER A 89 19.75 5.23 -3.85
CA SER A 89 21.01 5.54 -4.54
C SER A 89 22.16 5.62 -3.53
N VAL A 90 23.29 4.96 -3.85
CA VAL A 90 24.46 4.90 -2.96
C VAL A 90 25.70 5.30 -3.75
N GLN A 91 26.40 6.33 -3.27
CA GLN A 91 27.67 6.79 -3.81
C GLN A 91 28.77 6.60 -2.78
N LYS A 92 29.86 5.92 -3.16
CA LYS A 92 31.05 5.79 -2.32
C LYS A 92 31.98 6.99 -2.57
N PHE A 93 32.46 7.60 -1.50
CA PHE A 93 33.49 8.63 -1.53
C PHE A 93 34.89 8.04 -1.33
N GLU A 94 35.91 8.78 -1.79
CA GLU A 94 37.31 8.35 -1.72
C GLU A 94 37.80 8.12 -0.28
N ASN A 95 37.29 8.91 0.68
CA ASN A 95 37.57 8.75 2.11
C ASN A 95 36.92 7.50 2.75
N GLY A 96 36.23 6.68 1.96
CA GLY A 96 35.57 5.46 2.43
C GLY A 96 34.16 5.67 2.97
N ASN A 97 33.66 6.90 3.02
CA ASN A 97 32.28 7.19 3.40
C ASN A 97 31.31 6.86 2.25
N PHE A 98 30.03 6.71 2.60
CA PHE A 98 28.95 6.49 1.65
C PHE A 98 27.94 7.62 1.77
N ASN A 99 27.59 8.23 0.66
CA ASN A 99 26.42 9.08 0.54
C ASN A 99 25.23 8.20 0.12
N VAL A 100 24.17 8.22 0.92
CA VAL A 100 22.97 7.41 0.69
C VAL A 100 21.81 8.37 0.53
N THR A 101 21.22 8.37 -0.66
CA THR A 101 20.05 9.18 -0.99
C THR A 101 18.92 8.25 -1.44
N TRP A 102 17.69 8.74 -1.36
CA TRP A 102 16.53 8.00 -1.85
C TRP A 102 15.48 8.95 -2.42
N ASP A 103 14.71 8.42 -3.36
CA ASP A 103 13.48 9.04 -3.86
C ASP A 103 12.29 8.25 -3.31
N ASP A 104 11.46 8.89 -2.52
CA ASP A 104 10.29 8.31 -1.87
C ASP A 104 9.06 8.19 -2.81
N GLN A 105 9.09 8.86 -3.97
CA GLN A 105 8.02 8.88 -4.97
C GLN A 105 6.68 9.47 -4.48
N TYR A 106 6.71 10.38 -3.51
CA TYR A 106 5.56 11.08 -2.97
C TYR A 106 5.57 12.59 -3.21
N GLU A 107 4.38 13.19 -3.17
CA GLU A 107 4.26 14.64 -3.04
C GLU A 107 4.66 15.07 -1.61
N LYS A 108 5.23 16.27 -1.48
CA LYS A 108 5.91 16.77 -0.26
C LYS A 108 5.15 16.52 1.05
N HIS A 109 3.83 16.71 1.06
CA HIS A 109 3.04 16.65 2.30
C HIS A 109 2.93 15.25 2.93
N PHE A 110 2.98 14.17 2.13
CA PHE A 110 2.93 12.82 2.68
C PHE A 110 4.29 12.36 3.22
N PHE A 111 5.36 12.82 2.58
CA PHE A 111 6.73 12.45 2.93
C PHE A 111 7.10 12.83 4.37
N GLU A 112 6.70 14.03 4.84
CA GLU A 112 6.98 14.51 6.20
C GLU A 112 6.37 13.63 7.30
N SER A 113 5.35 12.82 6.97
CA SER A 113 4.72 11.87 7.89
C SER A 113 5.36 10.49 7.88
N LEU A 114 6.32 10.23 6.98
CA LEU A 114 7.00 8.94 6.87
C LEU A 114 8.17 8.83 7.85
N ARG A 115 8.42 7.59 8.29
CA ARG A 115 9.64 7.24 9.03
C ARG A 115 10.46 6.27 8.21
N ILE A 116 11.74 6.58 8.05
CA ILE A 116 12.64 5.81 7.20
C ILE A 116 13.58 4.98 8.07
N ASN A 117 13.66 3.68 7.76
CA ASN A 117 14.57 2.75 8.42
C ASN A 117 15.64 2.31 7.42
N LEU A 118 16.84 2.83 7.57
CA LEU A 118 18.00 2.40 6.79
C LEU A 118 18.58 1.13 7.42
N THR A 119 18.69 0.07 6.63
CA THR A 119 19.37 -1.18 7.03
C THR A 119 20.57 -1.41 6.12
N TYR A 120 21.75 -1.60 6.69
CA TYR A 120 23.00 -1.79 5.93
C TYR A 120 23.94 -2.79 6.62
N GLY A 121 24.82 -3.40 5.83
CA GLY A 121 25.76 -4.41 6.32
C GLY A 121 26.87 -4.69 5.31
N ILE A 122 27.91 -5.40 5.77
CA ILE A 122 29.01 -5.83 4.90
C ILE A 122 28.52 -7.01 4.07
N LYS A 123 28.74 -6.97 2.75
CA LYS A 123 28.40 -8.07 1.85
C LYS A 123 29.09 -9.37 2.31
N GLY A 124 28.30 -10.44 2.51
CA GLY A 124 28.80 -11.72 3.04
C GLY A 124 28.96 -11.77 4.56
N GLY A 125 28.72 -10.67 5.27
CA GLY A 125 28.68 -10.61 6.72
C GLY A 125 27.37 -11.14 7.30
N HIS A 126 27.41 -11.57 8.57
CA HIS A 126 26.24 -12.12 9.28
C HIS A 126 25.43 -11.08 10.06
N LYS A 127 25.86 -9.81 10.06
CA LYS A 127 25.25 -8.76 10.87
C LYS A 127 24.88 -7.55 10.02
N ASN A 128 23.65 -7.08 10.20
CA ASN A 128 23.16 -5.83 9.64
C ASN A 128 22.92 -4.82 10.77
N VAL A 129 23.19 -3.56 10.48
CA VAL A 129 22.88 -2.42 11.34
C VAL A 129 21.59 -1.78 10.84
N ARG A 130 20.74 -1.34 11.77
CA ARG A 130 19.50 -0.61 11.47
C ARG A 130 19.57 0.78 12.10
N LYS A 131 19.23 1.81 11.34
CA LYS A 131 19.17 3.20 11.81
C LYS A 131 17.86 3.83 11.36
N MET A 132 17.11 4.40 12.30
CA MET A 132 15.96 5.23 11.99
C MET A 132 16.48 6.61 11.59
N ILE A 133 16.03 7.10 10.44
CA ILE A 133 16.38 8.42 9.92
C ILE A 133 15.14 9.29 10.05
N TYR A 134 15.34 10.46 10.65
CA TYR A 134 14.39 11.55 10.66
C TYR A 134 14.90 12.59 9.68
N ASP A 135 14.04 13.09 8.79
CA ASP A 135 14.36 14.33 8.11
C ASP A 135 14.31 15.48 9.11
N ILE A 136 15.22 16.44 8.91
CA ILE A 136 15.40 17.65 9.74
C ILE A 136 14.66 18.80 9.08
#